data_AF-A0A957QWD6-F1
#
_entry.id   AF-A0A957QWD6-F1
#
_cell.length_a   1.000
_cell.length_b   1.000
_cell.length_c   1.000
_cell.angle_alpha   90.00
_cell.angle_beta   90.00
_cell.angle_gamma   90.00
#
_symmetry.space_group_name_H-M   'P 1'
#
loop_
_entity.id
_entity.type
_entity.pdbx_description
1 polymer ?
#
loop_
_entity_poly.entity_id
_entity_poly.type
_entity_poly.pdbx_seq_one_letter_code
_entity_poly.pdbx_strand_id
1 'polypeptide(L)' 'HAPIGLDIGAQTPAEIAVAILAEMIEVLRGGKS' A
#
# COMPACT_ATOMS: atom_id res chain seq x y z
N HIS A 1 -10.47 8.97 -8.08
CA HIS A 1 -9.32 9.29 -7.22
C HIS A 1 -9.39 8.39 -6.01
N ALA A 2 -8.58 7.34 -6.01
CA ALA A 2 -8.25 6.53 -4.84
C ALA A 2 -6.73 6.39 -4.90
N PRO A 3 -5.97 6.91 -3.92
CA PRO A 3 -4.54 6.62 -3.88
C PRO A 3 -4.39 5.10 -3.74
N ILE A 4 -3.54 4.51 -4.59
CA ILE A 4 -3.15 3.10 -4.50
C ILE A 4 -1.96 2.99 -3.55
N GLY A 5 -1.96 1.96 -2.71
CA GLY A 5 -0.94 1.68 -1.72
C GLY A 5 -1.17 2.33 -0.36
N LEU A 6 -0.58 1.74 0.69
CA LEU A 6 -0.59 2.29 2.04
C LEU A 6 0.16 3.63 2.12
N ASP A 7 -0.36 4.52 2.97
CA ASP A 7 0.30 5.80 3.25
C ASP A 7 1.55 5.60 4.12
N ILE A 8 2.67 5.39 3.44
CA ILE A 8 4.00 5.27 4.06
C ILE A 8 4.92 6.45 3.73
N GLY A 9 4.38 7.51 3.11
CA GLY A 9 5.19 8.62 2.61
C GLY A 9 6.16 8.25 1.47
N ALA A 10 5.78 7.29 0.61
CA ALA A 10 6.62 6.81 -0.48
C ALA A 10 7.02 7.91 -1.48
N GLN A 11 8.31 8.00 -1.81
CA GLN A 11 8.87 9.00 -2.74
C GLN A 11 9.60 8.36 -3.93
N THR A 12 10.10 7.14 -3.76
CA THR A 12 10.83 6.38 -4.78
C THR A 12 9.97 5.28 -5.40
N PRO A 13 10.28 4.80 -6.61
CA PRO A 13 9.56 3.69 -7.22
C PRO A 13 9.55 2.42 -6.37
N ALA A 14 10.64 2.14 -5.64
CA ALA A 14 10.73 0.99 -4.75
C ALA A 14 9.77 1.12 -3.56
N GLU A 15 9.66 2.31 -2.98
CA GLU A 15 8.71 2.57 -1.88
C GLU A 15 7.26 2.48 -2.35
N ILE A 16 6.96 2.97 -3.56
CA ILE A 16 5.61 2.83 -4.15
C ILE A 16 5.25 1.35 -4.32
N ALA A 17 6.17 0.52 -4.79
CA ALA A 17 5.94 -0.92 -4.93
C ALA A 17 5.65 -1.60 -3.57
N VAL A 18 6.38 -1.21 -2.53
CA VAL A 18 6.14 -1.71 -1.16
C VAL A 18 4.79 -1.24 -0.62
N ALA A 19 4.42 0.03 -0.83
CA ALA A 19 3.13 0.58 -0.42
C ALA A 19 1.95 -0.21 -1.00
N ILE A 20 2.03 -0.53 -2.31
CA ILE A 20 1.01 -1.33 -3.01
C ILE A 20 0.96 -2.77 -2.48
N LEU A 21 2.12 -3.42 -2.32
CA LEU A 21 2.16 -4.79 -1.81
C LEU A 21 1.61 -4.87 -0.38
N ALA A 22 1.89 -3.86 0.45
CA ALA A 22 1.38 -3.80 1.82
C ALA A 22 -0.16 -3.67 1.85
N GLU A 23 -0.74 -2.85 0.97
CA GLU A 23 -2.19 -2.75 0.80
C GLU A 23 -2.81 -4.09 0.37
N MET A 24 -2.19 -4.78 -0.59
CA MET A 24 -2.64 -6.13 -1.00
C MET A 24 -2.62 -7.12 0.17
N ILE A 25 -1.58 -7.09 1.00
CA ILE A 25 -1.46 -7.97 2.17
C ILE A 25 -2.53 -7.64 3.22
N GLU A 26 -2.85 -6.36 3.42
CA GLU A 26 -3.92 -5.94 4.33
C GLU A 26 -5.27 -6.52 3.92
N VAL A 27 -5.63 -6.38 2.63
CA VAL A 27 -6.85 -6.96 2.05
C VAL A 27 -6.86 -8.47 2.20
N LEU A 28 -5.75 -9.15 1.89
CA LEU A 28 -5.64 -10.62 2.01
C LEU A 28 -5.78 -11.13 3.45
N ARG A 29 -5.33 -10.35 4.44
CA ARG A 29 -5.36 -10.73 5.86
C ARG A 29 -6.62 -10.26 6.59
N GLY A 30 -7.56 -9.61 5.88
CA GLY A 30 -8.80 -9.10 6.46
C GLY A 30 -8.58 -7.90 7.39
N GLY A 31 -7.52 -7.12 7.15
CA GLY A 31 -7.30 -5.84 7.82
C GLY A 31 -8.48 -4.91 7.55
N LYS A 32 -9.05 -4.35 8.61
CA LYS A 32 -10.10 -3.34 8.51
C LYS A 32 -9.42 -1.99 8.31
N SER A 33 -9.45 -1.50 7.09
CA SER A 33 -9.12 -0.12 6.72
C SER A 33 -10.17 0.85 7.24
#